data_AF-A0A970LZJ5-F1
#
_entry.id   AF-A0A970LZJ5-F1
#
_cell.length_a   1.000
_cell.length_b   1.000
_cell.length_c   1.000
_cell.angle_alpha   90.00
_cell.angle_beta   90.00
_cell.angle_gamma   90.00
#
_symmetry.space_group_name_H-M   'P 1'
#
loop_
_entity.id
_entity.type
_entity.pdbx_description
1 polymer ?
#
loop_
_entity_poly.entity_id
_entity_poly.type
_entity_poly.pdbx_seq_one_letter_code
_entity_poly.pdbx_strand_id
1 'polypeptide(L)' 'HDYHKFIKPSELAHDIRQAGLKLKDMTGLHYNPLTKRYWLAPNVDVNYMVYTVNEATE' A
#
# COMPACT_ATOMS: atom_id res chain seq x y z
N HIS A 1 3.55 -17.52 4.90
CA HIS A 1 3.17 -16.50 5.89
C HIS A 1 4.38 -16.10 6.71
N ASP A 2 5.41 -15.60 6.02
CA ASP A 2 6.63 -15.14 6.69
C ASP A 2 6.44 -13.65 6.97
N TYR A 3 5.65 -13.34 8.01
CA TYR A 3 5.26 -11.98 8.39
C TYR A 3 6.47 -11.06 8.64
N HIS A 4 7.66 -11.63 8.84
CA HIS A 4 8.92 -10.92 9.01
C HIS A 4 9.47 -10.27 7.73
N LYS A 5 8.99 -10.67 6.53
CA LYS A 5 9.41 -10.05 5.27
C LYS A 5 8.47 -8.95 4.79
N PHE A 6 7.38 -8.71 5.51
CA PHE A 6 6.41 -7.67 5.17
C PHE A 6 6.76 -6.39 5.93
N ILE A 7 7.09 -5.34 5.19
CA ILE A 7 7.18 -3.99 5.75
C ILE A 7 5.80 -3.65 6.29
N LYS A 8 5.70 -3.19 7.54
CA LYS A 8 4.39 -2.78 8.07
C LYS A 8 3.94 -1.53 7.33
N PRO A 9 2.63 -1.34 7.05
CA PRO A 9 2.12 -0.11 6.44
C PRO A 9 2.57 1.16 7.19
N SER A 10 2.72 1.07 8.51
CA SER A 10 3.24 2.16 9.35
C SER A 10 4.71 2.48 9.10
N GLU A 11 5.55 1.48 8.84
CA GLU A 11 6.97 1.64 8.52
C GLU A 11 7.12 2.26 7.14
N LEU A 12 6.40 1.73 6.15
CA LEU A 12 6.37 2.30 4.81
C LEU A 12 5.89 3.76 4.80
N ALA A 13 4.85 4.08 5.56
CA ALA A 13 4.38 5.46 5.69
C ALA A 13 5.41 6.39 6.35
N HIS A 14 6.24 5.86 7.26
CA HIS A 14 7.36 6.60 7.83
C HIS A 14 8.44 6.87 6.77
N ASP A 15 8.84 5.84 6.02
CA ASP A 15 9.87 5.94 4.98
C ASP A 15 9.46 6.89 3.85
N ILE A 16 8.18 6.84 3.43
CA ILE A 16 7.61 7.76 2.43
C ILE A 16 7.74 9.22 2.91
N ARG A 17 7.41 9.51 4.17
CA ARG A 17 7.54 10.86 4.73
C ARG A 17 9.01 11.29 4.83
N GLN A 18 9.91 10.38 5.24
CA GLN A 18 11.35 10.68 5.27
C GLN A 18 11.93 10.97 3.88
N ALA A 19 11.42 10.30 2.85
CA ALA A 19 11.79 10.54 1.46
C ALA A 19 11.24 11.86 0.89
N GLY A 20 10.50 12.66 1.67
CA GLY A 20 9.87 13.91 1.21
C GLY A 20 8.66 13.69 0.30
N LEU A 21 8.11 12.47 0.26
CA LEU A 21 6.95 12.11 -0.53
C LEU A 21 5.68 12.20 0.32
N LYS A 22 4.55 12.53 -0.30
CA LYS A 22 3.24 12.57 0.35
C LYS A 22 2.39 11.39 -0.08
N LEU A 23 1.98 10.58 0.89
CA LEU A 23 1.02 9.50 0.68
C LEU A 23 -0.35 10.09 0.34
N LYS A 24 -0.89 9.78 -0.84
CA LYS A 24 -2.20 10.26 -1.31
C LYS A 24 -3.28 9.18 -1.18
N ASP A 25 -2.94 7.94 -1.50
CA ASP A 25 -3.89 6.83 -1.43
C ASP A 25 -3.17 5.51 -1.13
N MET A 26 -3.92 4.57 -0.55
CA MET A 26 -3.46 3.22 -0.26
C MET A 26 -4.62 2.25 -0.45
N THR A 27 -4.40 1.22 -1.27
CA THR A 27 -5.42 0.23 -1.60
C THR A 27 -4.84 -1.19 -1.58
N GLY A 28 -5.66 -2.18 -1.25
CA GLY A 28 -5.31 -3.59 -1.34
C GLY A 28 -5.89 -4.25 -2.58
N LEU A 29 -5.33 -5.39 -2.95
CA LEU A 29 -5.83 -6.28 -3.99
C LEU A 29 -6.58 -7.44 -3.35
N HIS A 30 -7.85 -7.56 -3.66
CA HIS A 30 -8.68 -8.68 -3.21
C HIS A 30 -8.80 -9.73 -4.30
N TYR A 31 -8.80 -11.00 -3.89
CA TYR A 31 -9.05 -12.13 -4.77
C TYR A 31 -10.28 -12.90 -4.29
N ASN A 32 -11.22 -13.15 -5.21
CA ASN A 32 -12.32 -14.07 -4.96
C ASN A 32 -11.99 -15.43 -5.59
N PRO A 33 -11.76 -16.49 -4.78
CA PRO A 33 -11.46 -17.82 -5.31
C PRO A 33 -12.64 -18.46 -6.04
N LEU A 34 -13.88 -18.08 -5.73
CA LEU A 34 -15.09 -18.62 -6.36
C LEU A 34 -15.29 -18.04 -7.76
N THR A 35 -15.15 -16.72 -7.90
CA THR A 35 -15.32 -16.04 -9.21
C THR A 35 -14.01 -15.88 -9.98
N LYS A 36 -12.88 -16.20 -9.35
CA LYS A 36 -11.50 -16.02 -9.85
C LYS A 36 -11.21 -14.59 -10.30
N ARG A 37 -11.86 -13.59 -9.67
CA ARG A 37 -11.71 -12.17 -9.99
C ARG A 37 -10.80 -11.49 -8.99
N TYR A 38 -10.06 -10.51 -9.50
CA TYR A 38 -9.25 -9.59 -8.73
C TYR A 38 -9.86 -8.19 -8.80
N TRP A 39 -9.87 -7.46 -7.69
CA TRP A 39 -10.27 -6.05 -7.67
C TRP A 39 -9.51 -5.29 -6.58
N LEU A 40 -9.44 -3.97 -6.75
CA LEU A 40 -8.88 -3.06 -5.75
C LEU A 40 -9.93 -2.76 -4.69
N ALA A 41 -9.57 -2.87 -3.42
CA ALA A 41 -10.42 -2.51 -2.31
C ALA A 41 -9.59 -1.97 -1.14
N PRO A 42 -10.17 -1.16 -0.24
CA PRO A 42 -9.42 -0.44 0.78
C PRO A 42 -8.84 -1.32 1.90
N ASN A 43 -9.04 -2.65 1.89
CA ASN A 43 -8.48 -3.50 2.94
C ASN A 43 -7.01 -3.83 2.66
N VAL A 44 -6.12 -3.37 3.54
CA VAL A 44 -4.66 -3.41 3.40
C VAL A 44 -3.99 -4.40 4.35
N ASP A 45 -4.77 -5.27 4.99
CA ASP A 45 -4.30 -6.17 6.06
C ASP A 45 -3.29 -7.23 5.57
N VAL A 46 -3.31 -7.58 4.28
CA VAL A 46 -2.51 -8.68 3.71
C VAL A 46 -1.64 -8.24 2.54
N ASN A 47 -2.08 -7.25 1.76
CA ASN A 47 -1.31 -6.63 0.70
C ASN A 47 -1.71 -5.15 0.59
N TYR A 48 -0.83 -4.32 0.05
CA TYR A 48 -1.11 -2.92 -0.16
C TYR A 48 -0.34 -2.39 -1.37
N MET A 49 -0.95 -1.44 -2.06
CA MET A 49 -0.38 -0.60 -3.09
C MET A 49 -0.51 0.84 -2.60
N VAL A 50 0.58 1.60 -2.68
CA VAL A 50 0.62 2.99 -2.23
C VAL A 50 0.84 3.92 -3.41
N TYR A 51 0.09 5.02 -3.41
CA TYR A 51 0.27 6.13 -4.34
C TYR A 51 0.86 7.32 -3.59
N THR A 52 2.04 7.75 -4.02
CA THR A 52 2.75 8.88 -3.44
C THR A 52 3.05 9.92 -4.49
N VAL A 53 2.98 11.20 -4.12
CA VAL A 53 3.41 12.29 -4.98
C VAL A 53 4.61 13.00 -4.36
N ASN A 54 5.47 13.51 -5.23
CA ASN A 54 6.53 14.42 -4.84
C ASN A 54 6.01 15.86 -4.94
N GLU A 55 5.73 16.49 -3.80
CA GLU A 55 5.29 17.91 -3.76
C GLU A 55 6.49 18.89 -3.93
N ALA A 56 7.72 18.40 -4.16
CA ALA A 56 8.88 19.26 -4.49
C ALA A 56 8.88 19.77 -5.95
N THR A 57 7.75 19.66 -6.64
CA THR A 57 7.56 20.16 -8.02
C THR A 57 6.38 21.12 -8.03
N GLU A 58 6.57 22.28 -7.39
CA GLU A 58 5.86 23.53 -7.68
C GLU A 58 6.89 24.64 -7.85
#